data_AF-A0A2V2Q5G5-F1
#
_entry.id   AF-A0A2V2Q5G5-F1
#
_cell.length_a   1.000
_cell.length_b   1.000
_cell.length_c   1.000
_cell.angle_alpha   90.00
_cell.angle_beta   90.00
_cell.angle_gamma   90.00
#
_symmetry.space_group_name_H-M   'P 1'
#
loop_
_entity.id
_entity.type
_entity.pdbx_description
1 polymer ?
#
loop_
_entity_poly.entity_id
_entity_poly.type
_entity_poly.pdbx_seq_one_letter_code
_entity_poly.pdbx_strand_id
1 'polypeptide(L)'
;AGQAKGWRLWIEGWAASLREPALREVAGDLDRRWKTELAGVIEQGAAAGEFRCPDPESAAWRLTALLDGLAVQMTSYEGPLPRATMLRWTDQALARELGIDESALTA
;
A
#
# COMPACT_ATOMS: atom_id res chain seq x y z
N ALA A 1 -20.68 -3.72 -12.43
CA ALA A 1 -19.58 -4.34 -11.67
C ALA A 1 -18.25 -4.04 -12.39
N GLY A 2 -17.52 -3.02 -11.94
CA GLY A 2 -16.18 -2.69 -12.45
C GLY A 2 -15.18 -3.68 -11.87
N GLN A 3 -15.06 -4.86 -12.47
CA GLN A 3 -14.23 -5.95 -11.94
C GLN A 3 -12.75 -5.63 -12.09
N ALA A 4 -11.98 -5.70 -11.00
CA ALA A 4 -10.57 -6.15 -10.84
C ALA A 4 -9.48 -5.85 -11.90
N LYS A 5 -9.74 -5.09 -12.96
CA LYS A 5 -8.80 -4.86 -14.08
C LYS A 5 -7.58 -4.05 -13.66
N GLY A 6 -7.74 -3.15 -12.70
CA GLY A 6 -6.66 -2.28 -12.22
C GLY A 6 -5.47 -3.07 -11.66
N TRP A 7 -5.72 -3.93 -10.66
CA TRP A 7 -4.65 -4.69 -10.02
C TRP A 7 -4.02 -5.73 -10.94
N ARG A 8 -4.80 -6.38 -11.81
CA ARG A 8 -4.24 -7.30 -12.81
C ARG A 8 -3.27 -6.59 -13.75
N LEU A 9 -3.65 -5.41 -14.26
CA LEU A 9 -2.78 -4.60 -15.12
C LEU A 9 -1.50 -4.15 -14.39
N TRP A 10 -1.61 -3.76 -13.12
CA TRP A 10 -0.45 -3.41 -12.30
C TRP A 10 0.51 -4.58 -12.12
N ILE A 11 -0.02 -5.77 -11.79
CA ILE A 11 0.79 -6.99 -11.62
C ILE A 11 1.49 -7.37 -12.93
N GLU A 12 0.77 -7.36 -14.04
CA GLU A 12 1.35 -7.61 -15.38
C GLU A 12 2.41 -6.55 -15.74
N GLY A 13 2.15 -5.29 -15.42
CA GLY A 13 3.07 -4.17 -15.62
C GLY A 13 4.37 -4.32 -14.82
N TRP A 14 4.28 -4.71 -13.55
CA TRP A 14 5.46 -5.01 -12.72
C TRP A 14 6.28 -6.17 -13.31
N ALA A 15 5.62 -7.25 -13.72
CA ALA A 15 6.29 -8.39 -14.35
C ALA A 15 6.98 -8.02 -15.68
N ALA A 16 6.36 -7.16 -16.49
CA ALA A 16 6.94 -6.65 -17.74
C ALA A 16 8.14 -5.73 -17.50
N SER A 17 8.10 -4.91 -16.45
CA SER A 17 9.18 -3.98 -16.08
C SER A 17 10.52 -4.67 -15.77
N LEU A 18 10.50 -5.98 -15.46
CA LEU A 18 11.72 -6.77 -15.28
C LEU A 18 12.50 -6.94 -16.58
N ARG A 19 11.86 -6.81 -17.74
CA ARG A 19 12.49 -7.01 -19.07
C ARG A 19 12.46 -5.76 -19.94
N GLU A 20 11.53 -4.83 -19.69
CA GLU A 20 11.36 -3.61 -20.48
C GLU A 20 11.82 -2.35 -19.71
N PRO A 21 12.99 -1.75 -20.06
CA PRO A 21 13.54 -0.62 -19.33
C PRO A 21 12.62 0.61 -19.27
N ALA A 22 11.92 0.93 -20.37
CA ALA A 22 10.99 2.05 -20.41
C ALA A 22 9.80 1.86 -19.45
N LEU A 23 9.29 0.62 -19.32
CA LEU A 23 8.23 0.31 -18.35
C LEU A 23 8.76 0.36 -16.92
N ARG A 24 10.01 -0.02 -16.67
CA ARG A 24 10.65 0.10 -15.35
C ARG A 24 10.77 1.54 -14.88
N GLU A 25 11.14 2.44 -15.78
CA GLU A 25 11.22 3.87 -15.47
C GLU A 25 9.84 4.41 -15.10
N VAL A 26 8.83 4.18 -15.95
CA VAL A 26 7.46 4.65 -15.70
C VAL A 26 6.86 4.04 -14.43
N ALA A 27 6.96 2.72 -14.25
CA ALA A 27 6.43 2.04 -13.06
C ALA A 27 7.15 2.50 -11.78
N GLY A 28 8.48 2.64 -11.83
CA GLY A 28 9.27 3.14 -10.71
C GLY A 28 8.94 4.59 -10.35
N ASP A 29 8.70 5.44 -11.34
CA ASP A 29 8.28 6.83 -11.12
C ASP A 29 6.92 6.91 -10.45
N LEU A 30 5.94 6.13 -10.92
CA LEU A 30 4.61 6.08 -10.33
C LEU A 30 4.64 5.56 -8.89
N ASP A 31 5.39 4.48 -8.65
CA ASP A 31 5.58 3.89 -7.33
C ASP A 31 6.22 4.88 -6.34
N ARG A 32 7.31 5.56 -6.75
CA ARG A 32 7.98 6.56 -5.90
C ARG A 32 7.08 7.75 -5.60
N ARG A 33 6.34 8.27 -6.60
CA ARG A 33 5.40 9.38 -6.39
C ARG A 33 4.33 8.99 -5.38
N TRP A 34 3.72 7.82 -5.55
CA TRP A 34 2.72 7.32 -4.62
C TRP A 34 3.24 7.22 -3.17
N LYS A 35 4.42 6.63 -2.99
CA LYS A 35 5.06 6.52 -1.66
C LYS A 35 5.43 7.87 -1.06
N THR A 36 5.86 8.82 -1.88
CA THR A 36 6.19 10.18 -1.45
C THR A 36 4.95 10.91 -0.94
N GLU A 37 3.84 10.86 -1.68
CA GLU A 37 2.57 11.46 -1.27
C GLU A 37 2.06 10.85 0.04
N LEU A 38 2.10 9.52 0.17
CA LEU A 38 1.71 8.83 1.40
C LEU A 38 2.60 9.22 2.58
N ALA A 39 3.92 9.24 2.40
CA ALA A 39 4.86 9.68 3.44
C ALA A 39 4.57 11.12 3.87
N GLY A 40 4.26 12.02 2.93
CA GLY A 40 3.89 13.40 3.23
C GLY A 40 2.62 13.53 4.09
N VAL A 41 1.61 12.68 3.86
CA VAL A 41 0.41 12.64 4.71
C VAL A 41 0.73 12.13 6.12
N ILE A 42 1.56 11.08 6.23
CA ILE A 42 1.98 10.53 7.53
C ILE A 42 2.82 11.56 8.29
N GLU A 43 3.72 12.26 7.62
CA GLU A 43 4.53 13.33 8.19
C GLU A 43 3.68 14.48 8.72
N GLN A 44 2.67 14.91 7.96
CA GLN A 44 1.73 15.95 8.41
C GLN A 44 1.00 15.54 9.69
N GLY A 45 0.47 14.32 9.75
CA GLY A 45 -0.21 13.81 10.96
C GLY A 45 0.75 13.64 12.15
N ALA A 46 2.00 13.24 11.90
CA ALA A 46 3.02 13.18 12.95
C ALA A 46 3.38 14.58 13.48
N ALA A 47 3.54 15.56 12.59
CA ALA A 47 3.81 16.95 12.96
C ALA A 47 2.64 17.61 13.71
N ALA A 48 1.40 17.22 13.40
CA ALA A 48 0.20 17.64 14.14
C ALA A 48 0.04 16.94 15.50
N GLY A 49 0.87 15.94 15.82
CA GLY A 49 0.78 15.14 17.04
C GLY A 49 -0.35 14.10 17.02
N GLU A 50 -0.96 13.86 15.86
CA GLU A 50 -2.01 12.85 15.67
C GLU A 50 -1.42 11.43 15.61
N PHE A 51 -0.21 11.30 15.03
CA PHE A 51 0.50 10.02 14.88
C PHE A 51 1.80 9.98 15.68
N ARG A 52 2.16 8.80 16.17
CA ARG A 52 3.47 8.50 16.76
C ARG A 52 4.33 7.74 15.77
N CYS A 53 4.62 8.39 14.63
CA CYS A 53 5.41 7.83 13.55
C CYS A 53 6.76 8.56 13.43
N PRO A 54 7.87 8.00 13.97
CA PRO A 54 9.18 8.64 13.91
C PRO A 54 9.85 8.57 12.53
N ASP A 55 9.34 7.72 11.64
CA ASP A 55 9.86 7.50 10.29
C ASP A 55 8.71 7.34 9.27
N PRO A 56 8.09 8.47 8.83
CA PRO A 56 6.98 8.47 7.88
C PRO A 56 7.31 7.83 6.52
N GLU A 57 8.54 8.01 6.04
CA GLU A 57 8.98 7.45 4.77
C GLU A 57 8.98 5.92 4.85
N SER A 58 9.68 5.35 5.82
CA SER A 58 9.73 3.89 5.95
C SER A 58 8.35 3.29 6.28
N ALA A 59 7.48 4.01 7.00
CA ALA A 59 6.10 3.60 7.22
C ALA A 59 5.32 3.50 5.90
N ALA A 60 5.42 4.50 5.02
CA ALA A 60 4.80 4.46 3.70
C ALA A 60 5.31 3.28 2.86
N TRP A 61 6.63 3.02 2.88
CA TRP A 61 7.22 1.87 2.19
C TRP A 61 6.68 0.53 2.70
N ARG A 62 6.60 0.33 4.03
CA ARG A 62 6.09 -0.92 4.61
C ARG A 62 4.60 -1.12 4.32
N LEU A 63 3.79 -0.06 4.44
CA LEU A 63 2.35 -0.12 4.15
C LEU A 63 2.08 -0.45 2.69
N THR A 64 2.76 0.22 1.76
CA THR A 64 2.59 -0.04 0.32
C THR A 64 3.06 -1.44 -0.06
N ALA A 65 4.18 -1.91 0.47
CA ALA A 65 4.64 -3.29 0.25
C ALA A 65 3.63 -4.34 0.76
N LEU A 66 2.99 -4.09 1.91
CA LEU A 66 1.91 -4.94 2.41
C LEU A 66 0.72 -4.95 1.44
N LEU A 67 0.26 -3.77 1.01
CA LEU A 67 -0.87 -3.63 0.10
C LEU A 67 -0.61 -4.32 -1.25
N ASP A 68 0.60 -4.20 -1.80
CA ASP A 68 0.99 -4.87 -3.05
C ASP A 68 0.96 -6.39 -2.91
N GLY A 69 1.51 -6.91 -1.80
CA GLY A 69 1.46 -8.33 -1.48
C GLY A 69 0.03 -8.86 -1.36
N LEU A 70 -0.85 -8.10 -0.70
CA LEU A 70 -2.27 -8.43 -0.59
C LEU A 70 -2.97 -8.38 -1.95
N ALA A 71 -2.67 -7.38 -2.78
CA ALA A 71 -3.23 -7.27 -4.12
C ALA A 71 -2.84 -8.48 -4.99
N VAL A 72 -1.60 -8.95 -4.92
CA VAL A 72 -1.15 -10.17 -5.60
C VAL A 72 -1.94 -11.38 -5.10
N GLN A 73 -2.08 -11.55 -3.78
CA GLN A 73 -2.82 -12.68 -3.18
C GLN A 73 -4.29 -12.69 -3.60
N MET A 74 -4.93 -11.51 -3.63
CA MET A 74 -6.34 -11.35 -3.98
C MET A 74 -6.63 -11.51 -5.48
N THR A 75 -5.63 -11.31 -6.34
CA THR A 75 -5.82 -11.25 -7.79
C THR A 75 -5.31 -12.49 -8.52
N SER A 76 -4.27 -13.15 -7.99
CA SER A 76 -3.50 -14.15 -8.75
C SER A 76 -3.84 -15.61 -8.42
N TYR A 77 -4.48 -15.88 -7.28
CA TYR A 77 -4.73 -17.25 -6.79
C TYR A 77 -6.23 -17.57 -6.66
N GLU A 78 -6.55 -18.86 -6.76
CA GLU A 78 -7.88 -19.39 -6.45
C GLU A 78 -8.09 -19.48 -4.94
N GLY A 79 -9.29 -19.14 -4.45
CA GLY A 79 -9.57 -19.07 -3.02
C GLY A 79 -8.88 -17.88 -2.32
N PRO A 80 -9.16 -16.63 -2.75
CA PRO A 80 -8.47 -15.47 -2.22
C PRO A 80 -8.74 -15.31 -0.72
N LEU A 81 -7.76 -14.69 -0.03
CA LEU A 81 -7.95 -14.17 1.32
C LEU A 81 -9.33 -13.49 1.43
N PRO A 82 -10.15 -13.79 2.45
CA PRO A 82 -11.42 -13.09 2.60
C PRO A 82 -11.18 -11.59 2.66
N ARG A 83 -11.96 -10.79 1.91
CA ARG A 83 -11.80 -9.32 1.85
C ARG A 83 -11.78 -8.70 3.25
N ALA A 84 -12.60 -9.22 4.17
CA ALA A 84 -12.62 -8.78 5.57
C ALA A 84 -11.29 -9.02 6.30
N THR A 85 -10.59 -10.12 6.00
CA THR A 85 -9.26 -10.39 6.56
C THR A 85 -8.21 -9.45 5.97
N MET A 86 -8.25 -9.19 4.66
CA MET A 86 -7.36 -8.23 4.00
C MET A 86 -7.49 -6.83 4.60
N LEU A 87 -8.72 -6.34 4.78
CA LEU A 87 -8.98 -5.04 5.41
C LEU A 87 -8.45 -5.01 6.84
N ARG A 88 -8.80 -6.00 7.66
CA ARG A 88 -8.34 -6.08 9.04
C ARG A 88 -6.81 -6.07 9.14
N TRP A 89 -6.10 -6.79 8.29
CA TRP A 89 -4.62 -6.78 8.30
C TRP A 89 -4.05 -5.43 7.88
N THR A 90 -4.71 -4.75 6.93
CA THR A 90 -4.35 -3.39 6.52
C THR A 90 -4.54 -2.41 7.68
N ASP A 91 -5.68 -2.46 8.36
CA ASP A 91 -5.98 -1.60 9.51
C ASP A 91 -4.99 -1.86 10.67
N GLN A 92 -4.70 -3.12 10.96
CA GLN A 92 -3.70 -3.51 11.97
C GLN A 92 -2.31 -2.99 11.66
N ALA A 93 -1.89 -3.07 10.39
CA ALA A 93 -0.60 -2.54 9.97
C ALA A 93 -0.58 -1.01 10.04
N LEU A 94 -1.65 -0.35 9.58
CA LEU A 94 -1.78 1.10 9.62
C LEU A 94 -1.72 1.63 11.06
N ALA A 95 -2.48 1.03 11.99
CA ALA A 95 -2.47 1.42 13.39
C ALA A 95 -1.07 1.31 14.02
N ARG A 96 -0.34 0.23 13.70
CA ARG A 96 1.04 0.01 14.18
C ARG A 96 2.03 1.03 13.63
N GLU A 97 1.98 1.30 12.33
CA GLU A 97 2.88 2.25 11.67
C GLU A 97 2.64 3.70 12.11
N LEU A 98 1.38 4.05 12.37
CA LEU A 98 1.01 5.38 12.85
C LEU A 98 1.07 5.52 14.38
N GLY A 99 1.28 4.41 15.11
CA GLY A 99 1.31 4.42 16.58
C GLY A 99 0.00 4.89 17.22
N ILE A 100 -1.13 4.55 16.59
CA ILE A 100 -2.49 4.86 17.06
C ILE A 100 -3.22 3.58 17.48
N ASP A 101 -4.33 3.75 18.20
CA ASP A 101 -5.21 2.63 18.54
C ASP A 101 -6.05 2.21 17.32
N GLU A 102 -6.28 0.91 17.12
CA GLU A 102 -7.09 0.40 16.00
C GLU A 102 -8.53 0.97 16.02
N SER A 103 -9.08 1.29 17.20
CA SER A 103 -10.40 1.91 17.31
C SER A 103 -10.48 3.30 16.68
N ALA A 104 -9.35 4.00 16.53
CA ALA A 104 -9.28 5.29 15.85
C ALA A 104 -9.48 5.18 14.32
N LEU A 105 -9.34 3.98 13.74
CA LEU A 105 -9.54 3.72 12.31
C LEU A 105 -11.00 3.37 11.95
N THR A 106 -11.83 3.04 12.95
CA THR A 106 -13.21 2.59 12.76
C THR A 106 -14.27 3.69 12.92
N ALA A 107 -13.88 4.97 12.85
CA ALA A 107 -14.77 6.12 12.97
C ALA A 107 -15.63 6.36 11.72
#